data_AF-A0A2H6H1H9-F1
#
_entry.id   AF-A0A2H6H1H9-F1
#
_cell.length_a   1.000
_cell.length_b   1.000
_cell.length_c   1.000
_cell.angle_alpha   90.00
_cell.angle_beta   90.00
_cell.angle_gamma   90.00
#
_symmetry.space_group_name_H-M   'P 1'
#
loop_
_entity.id
_entity.type
_entity.pdbx_description
1 polymer ?
#
loop_
_entity_poly.entity_id
_entity_poly.type
_entity_poly.pdbx_seq_one_letter_code
_entity_poly.pdbx_strand_id
1 'polypeptide(L)' 'MVKRTVSLSVEEEVYEQYRRYCEQKGIILSKQFENFMVEELKKNKGK' A
#
# COMPACT_ATOMS: atom_id res chain seq x y z
N MET A 1 16.03 5.12 -10.26
CA MET A 1 15.13 3.95 -10.28
C MET A 1 13.89 4.28 -11.10
N VAL A 2 13.45 3.36 -11.96
CA VAL A 2 12.26 3.55 -12.80
C VAL A 2 11.01 3.24 -11.98
N LYS A 3 10.06 4.20 -11.91
CA LYS A 3 8.74 3.98 -11.30
C LYS A 3 7.73 3.59 -12.37
N ARG A 4 6.74 2.78 -12.00
CA ARG A 4 5.59 2.42 -12.83
C ARG A 4 4.31 2.91 -12.16
N THR A 5 3.39 3.45 -12.94
CA THR A 5 2.04 3.82 -12.46
C THR A 5 1.13 2.60 -12.56
N VAL A 6 0.32 2.38 -11.53
CA VAL A 6 -0.72 1.35 -11.50
C VAL A 6 -2.06 2.01 -11.20
N SER A 7 -3.11 1.55 -11.87
CA SER A 7 -4.50 1.92 -11.56
C SER A 7 -5.12 0.80 -10.74
N LEU A 8 -5.69 1.12 -9.59
CA LEU A 8 -6.28 0.16 -8.66
C LEU A 8 -7.70 0.62 -8.30
N SER A 9 -8.63 -0.33 -8.26
CA SER A 9 -9.95 -0.15 -7.68
C SER A 9 -10.00 -0.96 -6.39
N VAL A 10 -10.50 -0.35 -5.32
CA VAL A 10 -10.64 -0.95 -4.00
C VAL A 10 -12.01 -0.59 -3.46
N GLU A 11 -12.57 -1.47 -2.63
CA GLU A 11 -13.83 -1.20 -1.94
C GLU A 11 -13.73 0.09 -1.12
N GLU A 12 -14.78 0.93 -1.20
CA GLU A 12 -14.79 2.27 -0.61
C GLU A 12 -14.50 2.23 0.89
N GLU A 13 -15.14 1.31 1.61
CA GLU A 13 -14.96 1.16 3.05
C GLU A 13 -13.50 0.82 3.40
N VAL A 14 -12.89 -0.09 2.63
CA VAL A 14 -11.48 -0.48 2.83
C VAL A 14 -10.56 0.69 2.57
N TYR A 15 -10.81 1.44 1.49
CA TYR A 15 -10.04 2.64 1.17
C TYR A 15 -10.10 3.68 2.28
N GLU A 16 -11.30 4.01 2.76
CA GLU A 16 -11.50 5.04 3.78
C GLU A 16 -10.87 4.64 5.12
N GLN A 17 -11.03 3.39 5.54
CA GLN A 17 -10.39 2.89 6.76
C GLN A 17 -8.85 2.95 6.65
N TYR A 18 -8.29 2.52 5.51
CA TYR A 18 -6.84 2.50 5.31
C TYR A 18 -6.25 3.90 5.16
N ARG A 19 -6.97 4.81 4.52
CA ARG A 19 -6.61 6.23 4.39
C ARG A 19 -6.51 6.88 5.78
N ARG A 20 -7.52 6.72 6.63
CA ARG A 20 -7.51 7.26 8.01
C ARG A 20 -6.35 6.71 8.84
N TYR A 21 -6.09 5.41 8.71
CA TYR A 21 -4.92 4.79 9.34
C TYR A 21 -3.61 5.45 8.92
N CYS A 22 -3.44 5.74 7.62
CA CYS A 22 -2.25 6.41 7.11
C CYS A 22 -2.14 7.85 7.62
N GLU A 23 -3.24 8.59 7.60
CA GLU A 23 -3.31 9.98 8.11
C GLU A 23 -2.92 10.06 9.59
N GLN A 24 -3.47 9.19 10.44
CA GLN A 24 -3.17 9.14 11.88
C GLN A 24 -1.69 8.84 12.17
N LYS A 25 -1.01 8.11 11.29
CA LYS A 25 0.40 7.74 11.45
C LYS A 25 1.36 8.65 10.70
N GLY A 26 0.87 9.69 10.00
CA GLY A 26 1.69 10.55 9.15
C GLY A 26 2.32 9.82 7.96
N ILE A 27 1.64 8.78 7.45
CA ILE A 27 2.12 7.94 6.35
C ILE A 27 1.49 8.41 5.03
N ILE A 28 2.31 8.45 3.98
CA ILE A 28 1.82 8.69 2.61
C ILE A 28 1.15 7.42 2.08
N LEU A 29 -0.13 7.51 1.74
CA LEU A 29 -0.96 6.37 1.29
C LEU A 29 -0.30 5.57 0.16
N SER A 30 0.16 6.24 -0.91
CA SER A 30 0.81 5.57 -2.05
C SER A 30 2.10 4.85 -1.66
N LYS A 31 2.87 5.41 -0.72
CA LYS A 31 4.08 4.75 -0.20
C LYS A 31 3.72 3.51 0.60
N GLN A 32 2.60 3.54 1.31
CA GLN A 32 2.15 2.41 2.09
C GLN A 32 1.69 1.24 1.21
N PHE A 33 1.03 1.50 0.07
CA PHE A 33 0.76 0.47 -0.93
C PHE A 33 2.06 -0.17 -1.46
N GLU A 34 3.09 0.65 -1.74
CA GLU A 34 4.40 0.13 -2.13
C GLU A 34 5.04 -0.74 -1.03
N ASN A 35 4.99 -0.29 0.22
CA ASN A 35 5.51 -1.04 1.37
C ASN A 35 4.80 -2.39 1.52
N PHE A 36 3.47 -2.42 1.39
CA PHE A 36 2.69 -3.65 1.45
C PHE A 36 3.17 -4.66 0.39
N MET A 37 3.34 -4.23 -0.87
CA MET A 37 3.86 -5.09 -1.93
C MET A 37 5.28 -5.60 -1.61
N VAL A 38 6.16 -4.74 -1.09
CA VAL A 38 7.52 -5.12 -0.70
C VAL A 38 7.51 -6.16 0.43
N GLU A 39 6.66 -5.99 1.44
CA GLU A 39 6.52 -6.94 2.54
C GLU A 39 5.96 -8.28 2.07
N GLU A 40 4.97 -8.27 1.19
CA GLU A 40 4.38 -9.46 0.61
C GLU A 40 5.43 -10.26 -0.21
N LEU A 41 6.25 -9.55 -1.00
CA LEU A 41 7.37 -10.17 -1.72
C LEU A 41 8.45 -10.72 -0.77
N LYS A 42 8.70 -10.06 0.37
CA LYS A 42 9.64 -10.59 1.38
C LYS A 42 9.12 -11.86 2.02
N LYS A 43 7.83 -11.91 2.39
CA LYS A 43 7.19 -13.09 2.97
C LYS A 43 7.22 -14.28 2.01
N ASN A 44 7.01 -14.03 0.71
CA ASN A 44 6.95 -15.08 -0.30
C ASN A 44 8.29 -15.43 -0.94
N LYS A 45 9.38 -14.67 -0.68
CA LYS A 45 10.75 -15.02 -1.11
C LYS A 45 11.41 -16.12 -0.27
N GLY A 46 10.77 -16.55 0.82
CA GLY A 46 11.23 -17.65 1.69
C GLY A 46 10.48 -18.97 1.50
N LYS A 47 9.70 -19.12 0.42
CA LYS A 47 9.05 -20.37 0.01
C LYS A 47 9.57 -20.83 -1.34
#